data_AF-A0A2U1QM04-F1
#
_entry.id   AF-A0A2U1QM04-F1
#
_cell.length_a   1.000
_cell.length_b   1.000
_cell.length_c   1.000
_cell.angle_alpha   90.00
_cell.angle_beta   90.00
_cell.angle_gamma   90.00
#
_symmetry.space_group_name_H-M   'P 1'
#
loop_
_entity.id
_entity.type
_entity.pdbx_description
1 polymer ?
#
loop_
_entity_poly.entity_id
_entity_poly.type
_entity_poly.pdbx_seq_one_letter_code
_entity_poly.pdbx_strand_id
1 'polypeptide(L)'
;MIQTLLFVAGLNTLTQTLFGTRLPAVIGGSFTFVPTTISIILAGRYNDIADPQEKFERIMRGTHDALIVTSTLQIVPGFSGLWRNITRFMSPLSAVPLVSLSGYGLYELG
;
A
#
# COMPACT_ATOMS: atom_id res chain seq x y z
N MET A 1 16.46 -9.57 1.70
CA MET A 1 15.06 -9.06 1.65
C MET A 1 14.26 -9.62 0.47
N ILE A 2 14.85 -9.83 -0.71
CA ILE A 2 14.14 -10.38 -1.87
C ILE A 2 13.55 -11.78 -1.59
N GLN A 3 14.30 -12.66 -0.93
CA GLN A 3 13.83 -14.01 -0.58
C GLN A 3 12.63 -14.01 0.38
N THR A 4 12.60 -13.12 1.37
CA THR A 4 11.48 -13.02 2.31
C THR A 4 10.23 -12.43 1.64
N LEU A 5 10.40 -11.46 0.73
CA LEU A 5 9.31 -10.92 -0.07
C LEU A 5 8.70 -11.96 -1.00
N LEU A 6 9.52 -12.73 -1.72
CA LEU A 6 9.06 -13.80 -2.62
C LEU A 6 8.36 -14.93 -1.85
N PHE A 7 8.87 -15.29 -0.67
CA PHE A 7 8.26 -16.31 0.18
C PHE A 7 6.89 -15.86 0.72
N VAL A 8 6.78 -14.63 1.24
CA VAL A 8 5.51 -14.06 1.74
C VAL A 8 4.52 -13.87 0.59
N ALA A 9 4.96 -13.41 -0.59
CA ALA A 9 4.13 -13.30 -1.77
C ALA A 9 3.58 -14.67 -2.22
N GLY A 10 4.41 -15.72 -2.17
CA GLY A 10 4.02 -17.10 -2.43
C GLY A 10 2.95 -17.61 -1.46
N LEU A 11 3.12 -17.40 -0.15
CA LEU A 11 2.14 -17.76 0.87
C LEU A 11 0.81 -17.02 0.71
N ASN A 12 0.86 -15.71 0.44
CA ASN A 12 -0.31 -14.88 0.22
C ASN A 12 -1.08 -15.32 -1.04
N THR A 13 -0.37 -15.64 -2.12
CA THR A 13 -0.96 -16.14 -3.37
C THR A 13 -1.58 -17.54 -3.18
N LEU A 14 -0.91 -18.42 -2.43
CA LEU A 14 -1.45 -19.75 -2.11
C LEU A 14 -2.73 -19.64 -1.27
N THR A 15 -2.73 -18.76 -0.25
CA THR A 15 -3.91 -18.53 0.60
C THR A 15 -5.09 -17.95 -0.20
N GLN A 16 -4.81 -17.05 -1.15
CA GLN A 16 -5.84 -16.43 -1.99
C GLN A 16 -6.41 -17.40 -3.05
N THR A 17 -5.61 -18.34 -3.55
CA THR A 17 -6.08 -19.38 -4.48
C THR A 17 -6.83 -20.52 -3.78
N LEU A 18 -6.43 -20.90 -2.55
CA LEU A 18 -7.05 -21.98 -1.77
C LEU A 18 -8.34 -21.54 -1.04
N PHE A 19 -8.32 -20.39 -0.36
CA PHE A 19 -9.43 -19.91 0.48
C PHE A 19 -10.14 -18.65 -0.06
N GLY A 20 -9.59 -18.01 -1.10
CA GLY A 20 -10.12 -16.77 -1.68
C GLY A 20 -11.01 -17.00 -2.90
N THR A 21 -10.95 -16.08 -3.87
CA THR A 21 -11.89 -15.99 -5.00
C THR A 21 -11.66 -17.03 -6.11
N ARG A 22 -10.74 -17.98 -5.93
CA ARG A 22 -10.32 -19.01 -6.91
C ARG A 22 -9.90 -18.46 -8.29
N LEU A 23 -9.65 -17.15 -8.38
CA LEU A 23 -9.11 -16.50 -9.56
C LEU A 23 -7.58 -16.47 -9.48
N PRO A 24 -6.86 -16.65 -10.60
CA PRO A 24 -5.40 -16.54 -10.62
C PRO A 24 -4.98 -15.08 -10.40
N ALA A 25 -4.71 -14.71 -9.15
CA ALA A 25 -4.25 -13.39 -8.75
C ALA A 25 -2.90 -13.53 -8.03
N VAL A 26 -1.86 -12.89 -8.56
CA VAL A 26 -0.53 -12.84 -7.95
C VAL A 26 -0.48 -11.65 -7.00
N ILE A 27 -0.26 -11.89 -5.71
CA ILE A 27 -0.16 -10.84 -4.72
C ILE A 27 1.30 -10.45 -4.56
N GLY A 28 1.65 -9.25 -5.03
CA GLY A 28 2.96 -8.62 -4.83
C GLY A 28 2.89 -7.43 -3.87
N GLY A 29 4.04 -6.84 -3.57
CA GLY A 29 4.09 -5.53 -2.91
C GLY A 29 3.41 -4.47 -3.77
N SER A 30 2.54 -3.65 -3.18
CA SER A 30 1.82 -2.61 -3.91
C SER A 30 2.65 -1.34 -4.06
N PHE A 31 2.83 -0.88 -5.30
CA PHE A 31 3.51 0.37 -5.61
C PHE A 31 2.79 1.62 -5.08
N THR A 32 1.50 1.51 -4.72
CA THR A 32 0.73 2.60 -4.12
C THR A 32 1.26 3.00 -2.73
N PHE A 33 1.99 2.12 -2.04
CA PHE A 33 2.58 2.43 -0.73
C PHE A 33 3.85 3.28 -0.82
N VAL A 34 4.47 3.37 -1.99
CA VAL A 34 5.69 4.16 -2.22
C VAL A 34 5.45 5.67 -2.02
N PRO A 35 4.47 6.33 -2.67
CA PRO A 35 4.21 7.75 -2.45
C PRO A 35 3.78 8.04 -1.01
N THR A 36 3.07 7.10 -0.37
CA THR A 36 2.69 7.21 1.05
C THR A 36 3.92 7.18 1.96
N THR A 37 4.88 6.30 1.69
CA THR A 37 6.13 6.21 2.45
C THR A 37 6.98 7.47 2.27
N ILE A 38 7.08 7.99 1.04
CA ILE A 38 7.79 9.25 0.75
C ILE A 38 7.14 10.42 1.48
N SER A 39 5.81 10.49 1.51
CA SER A 39 5.08 11.52 2.26
C SER A 39 5.37 11.48 3.77
N ILE A 40 5.52 10.27 4.35
CA ILE A 40 5.90 10.10 5.77
C ILE A 40 7.36 10.50 6.01
N ILE A 41 8.28 10.17 5.09
CA ILE A 41 9.69 10.56 5.16
C ILE A 41 9.85 12.08 5.10
N LEU A 42 9.08 12.75 4.23
CA LEU A 42 9.10 14.20 4.05
C LEU A 42 8.29 14.96 5.12
N ALA A 43 7.60 14.25 6.01
CA ALA A 43 6.76 14.88 7.02
C ALA A 43 7.60 15.73 7.98
N GLY A 44 7.22 17.00 8.11
CA GLY A 44 7.93 17.97 8.97
C GLY A 44 8.01 17.57 10.45
N ARG A 45 7.23 16.58 10.88
CA ARG A 45 7.25 16.01 12.24
C ARG A 45 8.58 15.33 12.60
N TYR A 46 9.39 14.96 11.60
CA TYR A 46 10.70 14.32 11.80
C TYR A 46 11.88 15.24 11.49
N ASN A 47 11.65 16.54 11.26
CA ASN A 47 12.73 17.51 11.00
C ASN A 47 13.43 18.01 12.26
N ASP A 48 12.85 17.78 13.45
CA ASP A 48 13.42 18.19 14.73
C ASP A 48 14.52 17.23 15.25
N ILE A 49 14.61 16.03 14.66
CA ILE A 49 15.56 14.98 15.07
C ILE A 49 16.85 15.15 14.26
N ALA A 50 17.92 15.56 14.94
CA ALA A 50 19.23 15.80 14.33
C ALA A 50 19.98 14.50 13.97
N ASP A 51 19.72 13.40 14.70
CA ASP A 51 20.37 12.11 14.45
C ASP A 51 19.69 11.34 13.30
N PRO A 52 20.43 11.00 12.22
CA PRO A 52 19.85 10.33 11.06
C PRO A 52 19.44 8.88 11.33
N GLN A 53 20.05 8.17 12.29
CA GLN A 53 19.66 6.80 12.61
C GLN A 53 18.37 6.78 13.43
N GLU A 54 18.26 7.64 14.44
CA GLU A 54 17.05 7.77 15.24
C GLU A 54 15.86 8.25 14.38
N LYS A 55 16.12 9.16 13.44
CA LYS A 55 15.13 9.60 12.46
C LYS A 55 14.64 8.42 11.60
N PHE A 56 15.55 7.59 11.09
CA PHE A 56 15.19 6.42 10.29
C PHE A 56 14.35 5.40 11.07
N GLU A 57 14.74 5.07 12.31
CA GLU A 57 13.99 4.11 13.13
C GLU A 57 12.58 4.59 13.45
N ARG A 58 12.41 5.88 13.78
CA ARG A 58 11.10 6.47 14.05
C ARG A 58 10.22 6.51 12.80
N ILE A 59 10.78 6.83 11.64
CA ILE A 59 10.06 6.81 10.35
C ILE A 59 9.65 5.38 9.99
N MET A 60 10.55 4.40 10.14
CA MET A 60 10.27 3.00 9.85
C MET A 60 9.15 2.44 10.74
N ARG A 61 9.19 2.74 12.05
CA ARG A 61 8.12 2.36 12.98
C ARG A 61 6.79 3.02 12.61
N GLY A 62 6.80 4.34 12.37
CA GLY A 62 5.60 5.08 12.00
C GLY A 62 4.98 4.63 10.67
N THR A 63 5.81 4.24 9.70
CA THR A 63 5.35 3.69 8.41
C THR A 63 4.72 2.33 8.61
N HIS A 64 5.32 1.46 9.42
CA HIS A 64 4.79 0.14 9.71
C HIS A 64 3.42 0.21 10.42
N ASP A 65 3.29 1.07 11.42
CA ASP A 65 2.04 1.29 12.13
C ASP A 65 0.95 1.84 11.20
N ALA A 66 1.30 2.81 10.35
CA ALA A 66 0.39 3.37 9.36
C ALA A 66 -0.11 2.30 8.37
N LEU A 67 0.77 1.41 7.90
CA LEU A 67 0.41 0.31 7.01
C LEU A 67 -0.54 -0.68 7.67
N ILE A 68 -0.32 -1.02 8.95
CA ILE A 68 -1.21 -1.91 9.71
C ILE A 68 -2.61 -1.29 9.82
N VAL A 69 -2.70 -0.04 10.29
CA VAL A 69 -3.99 0.65 10.48
C VAL A 69 -4.72 0.80 9.15
N THR A 70 -4.02 1.19 8.09
CA THR A 70 -4.59 1.31 6.74
C THR A 70 -5.12 -0.03 6.24
N SER A 71 -4.37 -1.12 6.48
CA SER A 71 -4.79 -2.47 6.08
C SER A 71 -6.04 -2.92 6.82
N THR A 72 -6.12 -2.70 8.14
CA THR A 72 -7.33 -2.99 8.92
C THR A 72 -8.53 -2.18 8.43
N LEU A 73 -8.32 -0.89 8.16
CA LEU A 73 -9.35 -0.01 7.62
C LEU A 73 -9.81 -0.42 6.22
N GLN A 74 -8.94 -1.03 5.40
CA GLN A 74 -9.30 -1.52 4.08
C GLN A 74 -10.03 -2.86 4.13
N ILE A 75 -9.69 -3.73 5.09
CA ILE A 75 -10.33 -5.04 5.28
C ILE A 75 -11.80 -4.89 5.71
N VAL A 76 -12.12 -3.99 6.64
CA VAL A 76 -13.48 -3.79 7.16
C VAL A 76 -14.53 -3.49 6.06
N PRO A 77 -14.37 -2.45 5.21
CA PRO A 77 -15.27 -2.18 4.09
C PRO A 77 -15.14 -3.24 2.98
N GLY A 78 -13.96 -3.83 2.80
CA GLY A 78 -13.73 -4.93 1.86
C GLY A 78 -14.57 -6.17 2.17
N PHE A 79 -14.70 -6.53 3.45
CA PHE A 79 -15.48 -7.69 3.89
C PHE A 79 -16.98 -7.38 4.01
N SER A 80 -17.34 -6.13 4.33
CA SER A 80 -18.74 -5.71 4.46
C SER A 80 -19.51 -5.58 3.12
N GLY A 81 -18.83 -5.71 1.98
CA GLY A 81 -19.43 -5.54 0.64
C GLY A 81 -19.73 -4.09 0.25
N LEU A 82 -19.51 -3.11 1.14
CA LEU A 82 -19.64 -1.67 0.87
C LEU A 82 -18.74 -1.23 -0.30
N TRP A 83 -17.63 -1.91 -0.53
CA TRP A 83 -16.73 -1.63 -1.64
C TRP A 83 -17.44 -1.67 -3.00
N ARG A 84 -18.43 -2.55 -3.18
CA ARG A 84 -19.23 -2.64 -4.42
C ARG A 84 -20.09 -1.39 -4.66
N ASN A 85 -20.54 -0.73 -3.61
CA ASN A 85 -21.30 0.51 -3.72
C ASN A 85 -20.37 1.69 -4.05
N ILE A 86 -19.18 1.73 -3.44
CA ILE A 86 -18.18 2.78 -3.67
C ILE A 86 -17.61 2.71 -5.09
N THR A 87 -17.27 1.52 -5.59
CA THR A 87 -16.75 1.35 -6.95
C THR A 87 -17.76 1.71 -8.03
N ARG A 88 -19.07 1.69 -7.71
CA ARG A 88 -20.12 2.19 -8.63
C ARG A 88 -20.06 3.70 -8.83
N PHE A 89 -19.54 4.46 -7.87
CA PHE A 89 -19.29 5.90 -8.00
C PHE A 89 -18.02 6.20 -8.81
N MET A 90 -17.05 5.28 -8.81
CA MET A 90 -15.83 5.41 -9.62
C MET A 90 -16.10 4.95 -11.05
N SER A 91 -16.66 5.85 -11.87
CA SER A 91 -16.78 5.59 -13.30
C SER A 91 -15.39 5.46 -13.94
N PRO A 92 -15.24 4.66 -15.02
CA PRO A 92 -13.95 4.48 -15.70
C PRO A 92 -13.32 5.80 -16.16
N LEU A 93 -14.12 6.86 -16.38
CA LEU A 93 -13.64 8.22 -16.65
C LEU A 93 -12.82 8.85 -15.51
N SER A 94 -13.11 8.48 -14.26
CA SER A 94 -12.38 8.97 -13.08
C SER A 94 -11.20 8.07 -12.69
N ALA A 95 -11.32 6.76 -12.95
CA ALA A 95 -10.29 5.79 -12.59
C ALA A 95 -9.05 5.89 -13.48
N VAL A 96 -9.23 6.13 -14.79
CA VAL A 96 -8.12 6.26 -15.75
C VAL A 96 -7.15 7.39 -15.36
N PRO A 97 -7.59 8.66 -15.18
CA PRO A 97 -6.67 9.72 -14.80
C PRO A 97 -6.06 9.50 -13.42
N LEU A 98 -6.77 8.90 -12.47
CA LEU A 98 -6.22 8.60 -11.14
C LEU A 98 -5.04 7.63 -11.21
N VAL A 99 -5.18 6.55 -11.98
CA VAL A 99 -4.11 5.55 -12.17
C VAL A 99 -2.96 6.14 -12.98
N SER A 100 -3.25 6.89 -14.05
CA SER A 100 -2.23 7.56 -14.86
C SER A 100 -1.42 8.58 -14.06
N LEU A 101 -2.06 9.41 -13.24
CA LEU A 101 -1.37 10.41 -12.41
C LEU A 101 -0.58 9.75 -11.27
N SER A 102 -1.11 8.68 -10.67
CA SER A 102 -0.37 7.92 -9.65
C SER A 102 0.89 7.27 -10.24
N GLY A 103 0.78 6.71 -11.45
CA GLY A 103 1.92 6.15 -12.18
C GLY A 103 2.92 7.22 -12.62
N TYR A 104 2.45 8.37 -13.09
CA TYR A 104 3.32 9.48 -13.51
C TYR A 104 4.09 10.10 -12.33
N GLY A 105 3.42 10.29 -11.18
CA GLY A 105 4.09 10.78 -9.98
C GLY A 105 5.18 9.83 -9.46
N LEU A 106 4.98 8.53 -9.64
CA LEU A 106 5.99 7.51 -9.35
C LEU A 106 7.15 7.51 -10.35
N TYR A 107 6.88 7.77 -11.63
CA TYR A 107 7.90 7.87 -12.68
C TYR A 107 8.83 9.06 -12.47
N GLU A 108 8.29 10.22 -12.04
CA GLU A 108 9.10 11.41 -11.73
C GLU A 108 10.03 11.23 -10.50
N LEU A 109 9.71 10.26 -9.62
CA LEU A 109 10.47 9.97 -8.40
C LEU A 109 11.51 8.85 -8.58
N GLY A 110 11.58 8.22 -9.77
CA GLY A 110 12.41 7.05 -10.08
C GLY A 110 13.47 7.29 -11.13
#